data_AF-A0A7V5FS05-F1
#
_entry.id   AF-A0A7V5FS05-F1
#
_cell.length_a   1.000
_cell.length_b   1.000
_cell.length_c   1.000
_cell.angle_alpha   90.00
_cell.angle_beta   90.00
_cell.angle_gamma   90.00
#
_symmetry.space_group_name_H-M   'P 1'
#
loop_
_entity.id
_entity.type
_entity.pdbx_description
1 polymer ?
#
loop_
_entity_poly.entity_id
_entity_poly.type
_entity_poly.pdbx_seq_one_letter_code
_entity_poly.pdbx_strand_id
1 'polypeptide(L)'
;RFFKGCPVPEFRKAAETFCLGTVPFILRRQAESRLRWHQERGDRVAVVSATPELILGPWCHQHGLDLLATRLQVTDGKLSGRIEGENFRGLVKVKQIQNRYRLSEYKEIYAYGDTSGDKPMLAMATHSFYRPFRE
;
A
#
# COMPACT_ATOMS: atom_id res chain seq x y z
N ARG A 1 7.11 15.22 15.78
CA ARG A 1 6.06 14.51 14.99
C ARG A 1 6.51 14.53 13.53
N PHE A 2 6.47 13.41 12.82
CA PHE A 2 7.05 13.29 11.48
C PHE A 2 6.50 14.33 10.50
N PHE A 3 7.39 14.97 9.73
CA PHE A 3 7.12 15.89 8.61
C PHE A 3 6.22 17.12 8.90
N LYS A 4 5.93 17.45 10.17
CA LYS A 4 5.13 18.62 10.54
C LYS A 4 5.71 19.91 9.95
N GLY A 5 4.86 20.72 9.32
CA GLY A 5 5.22 22.02 8.74
C GLY A 5 5.82 21.92 7.33
N CYS A 6 6.10 20.72 6.83
CA CYS A 6 6.61 20.53 5.48
C CYS A 6 5.53 20.89 4.45
N PRO A 7 5.81 21.77 3.47
CA PRO A 7 4.93 22.03 2.35
C PRO A 7 4.64 20.74 1.57
N VAL A 8 3.37 20.51 1.23
CA VAL A 8 2.96 19.31 0.49
C VAL A 8 3.71 19.15 -0.85
N PRO A 9 3.96 20.21 -1.65
CA PRO A 9 4.71 20.07 -2.91
C PRO A 9 6.15 19.56 -2.69
N GLU A 10 6.84 20.07 -1.67
CA GLU A 10 8.20 19.63 -1.33
C GLU A 10 8.21 18.18 -0.88
N PHE A 11 7.26 17.80 -0.02
CA PHE A 11 7.12 16.42 0.43
C PHE A 11 6.85 15.48 -0.74
N ARG A 12 5.94 15.84 -1.66
CA ARG A 12 5.62 15.03 -2.84
C ARG A 12 6.85 14.82 -3.73
N LYS A 13 7.63 15.87 -3.97
CA LYS A 13 8.86 15.77 -4.77
C LYS A 13 9.89 14.82 -4.15
N ALA A 14 10.11 14.93 -2.83
CA ALA A 14 11.01 14.04 -2.11
C ALA A 14 10.49 12.59 -2.09
N ALA A 15 9.19 12.42 -1.88
CA ALA A 15 8.50 11.14 -1.89
C ALA A 15 8.60 10.45 -3.26
N GLU A 16 8.38 11.18 -4.36
CA GLU A 16 8.53 10.68 -5.72
C GLU A 16 9.97 10.26 -6.03
N THR A 17 10.94 11.09 -5.63
CA THR A 17 12.36 10.78 -5.80
C THR A 17 12.74 9.48 -5.10
N PHE A 18 12.33 9.32 -3.84
CA PHE A 18 12.55 8.08 -3.09
C PHE A 18 11.82 6.90 -3.72
N CYS A 19 10.55 7.10 -4.08
CA CYS A 19 9.70 6.03 -4.58
C CYS A 19 10.23 5.47 -5.90
N LEU A 20 10.52 6.33 -6.86
CA LEU A 20 10.96 5.91 -8.19
C LEU A 20 12.45 5.54 -8.22
N GLY A 21 13.27 6.17 -7.36
CA GLY A 21 14.71 5.94 -7.32
C GLY A 21 15.17 4.84 -6.37
N THR A 22 14.37 4.46 -5.37
CA THR A 22 14.79 3.48 -4.34
C THR A 22 13.91 2.23 -4.30
N VAL A 23 12.59 2.35 -4.44
CA VAL A 23 11.67 1.19 -4.33
C VAL A 23 12.03 0.05 -5.29
N PRO A 24 12.36 0.30 -6.57
CA PRO A 24 12.74 -0.78 -7.49
C PRO A 24 13.95 -1.59 -7.03
N PHE A 25 14.89 -0.97 -6.31
CA PHE A 25 16.12 -1.62 -5.86
C PHE A 25 15.95 -2.40 -4.55
N ILE A 26 14.96 -2.03 -3.73
CA ILE A 26 14.66 -2.72 -2.46
C ILE A 26 13.52 -3.74 -2.61
N LEU A 27 12.82 -3.74 -3.75
CA LEU A 27 11.77 -4.70 -4.05
C LEU A 27 12.40 -6.08 -4.27
N ARG A 28 11.93 -7.06 -3.51
CA ARG A 28 12.44 -8.43 -3.62
C ARG A 28 12.00 -9.04 -4.95
N ARG A 29 12.93 -9.70 -5.65
CA ARG A 29 12.68 -10.31 -6.98
C ARG A 29 11.48 -11.26 -6.97
N GLN A 30 11.28 -12.03 -5.91
CA GLN A 30 10.14 -12.92 -5.78
C GLN A 30 8.80 -12.17 -5.69
N ALA A 31 8.77 -11.04 -4.98
CA ALA A 31 7.58 -10.19 -4.87
C ALA A 31 7.25 -9.55 -6.23
N GLU A 32 8.27 -9.10 -6.94
CA GLU A 32 8.14 -8.53 -8.29
C GLU A 32 7.62 -9.58 -9.30
N SER A 33 8.18 -10.80 -9.29
CA SER A 33 7.69 -11.90 -10.12
C SER A 33 6.25 -12.27 -9.79
N ARG A 34 5.87 -12.24 -8.51
CA ARG A 34 4.49 -12.53 -8.10
C ARG A 34 3.53 -11.43 -8.52
N LEU A 35 3.96 -10.17 -8.48
CA LEU A 35 3.20 -9.04 -9.01
C LEU A 35 2.93 -9.21 -10.51
N ARG A 36 3.97 -9.50 -11.31
CA ARG A 36 3.82 -9.77 -12.74
C ARG A 36 2.86 -10.91 -13.03
N TRP A 37 2.99 -12.02 -12.30
CA TRP A 37 2.10 -13.17 -12.43
C TRP A 37 0.62 -12.80 -12.27
N HIS A 38 0.29 -11.94 -11.30
CA HIS A 38 -1.09 -11.44 -11.14
C HIS A 38 -1.52 -10.54 -12.30
N GLN A 39 -0.66 -9.62 -12.73
CA GLN A 39 -0.95 -8.71 -13.83
C GLN A 39 -1.19 -9.45 -15.16
N GLU A 40 -0.36 -10.45 -15.47
CA GLU A 40 -0.46 -11.28 -16.68
C GLU A 40 -1.77 -12.10 -16.72
N ARG A 41 -2.33 -12.44 -15.56
CA ARG A 41 -3.63 -13.12 -15.44
C ARG A 41 -4.82 -12.16 -15.58
N GLY A 42 -4.57 -10.86 -15.64
CA GLY A 42 -5.61 -9.82 -15.59
C GLY A 42 -6.21 -9.64 -14.19
N ASP A 43 -5.53 -10.09 -13.14
CA ASP A 43 -6.00 -9.89 -11.77
C ASP A 43 -5.96 -8.40 -11.42
N ARG A 44 -6.95 -7.94 -10.66
CA ARG A 44 -6.91 -6.61 -10.06
C ARG A 44 -5.93 -6.61 -8.88
N VAL A 45 -4.93 -5.74 -8.93
CA VAL A 45 -3.88 -5.69 -7.90
C VAL A 45 -3.95 -4.39 -7.10
N ALA A 46 -3.86 -4.51 -5.78
CA ALA A 46 -3.86 -3.39 -4.84
C ALA A 46 -2.72 -3.50 -3.82
N VAL A 47 -2.04 -2.39 -3.55
CA VAL A 47 -1.08 -2.26 -2.45
C VAL A 47 -1.82 -1.77 -1.20
N VAL A 48 -1.69 -2.51 -0.11
CA VAL A 48 -2.37 -2.22 1.17
C VAL A 48 -1.34 -1.97 2.27
N SER A 49 -1.04 -0.71 2.59
CA SER A 49 0.13 -0.33 3.38
C SER A 49 -0.14 0.66 4.51
N ALA A 50 0.66 0.59 5.57
CA ALA A 50 0.69 1.63 6.62
C ALA A 50 1.57 2.83 6.22
N THR A 51 2.41 2.69 5.19
CA THR A 51 3.21 3.79 4.64
C THR A 51 2.30 4.86 4.04
N PRO A 52 2.63 6.16 4.16
CA PRO A 52 1.84 7.23 3.57
C PRO A 52 1.57 7.06 2.07
N GLU A 53 0.34 7.35 1.64
CA GLU A 53 -0.07 7.28 0.23
C GLU A 53 0.79 8.20 -0.67
N LEU A 54 1.22 9.35 -0.14
CA LEU A 54 2.07 10.30 -0.86
C LEU A 54 3.44 9.70 -1.24
N ILE A 55 3.89 8.68 -0.50
CA ILE A 55 5.15 7.98 -0.78
C ILE A 55 4.94 6.90 -1.81
N LEU A 56 3.94 6.03 -1.65
CA LEU A 56 3.74 4.87 -2.53
C LEU A 56 2.98 5.18 -3.82
N GLY A 57 2.25 6.30 -3.85
CA GLY A 57 1.40 6.72 -4.96
C GLY A 57 2.10 6.72 -6.32
N PRO A 58 3.28 7.37 -6.47
CA PRO A 58 3.99 7.40 -7.75
C PRO A 58 4.31 6.01 -8.31
N TRP A 59 4.86 5.10 -7.50
CA TRP A 59 5.17 3.74 -7.92
C TRP A 59 3.90 2.93 -8.22
N CYS A 60 2.86 3.02 -7.39
CA CYS A 60 1.60 2.34 -7.67
C CYS A 60 0.98 2.83 -8.99
N HIS A 61 1.02 4.14 -9.25
CA HIS A 61 0.53 4.72 -10.51
C HIS A 61 1.34 4.22 -11.71
N GLN A 62 2.67 4.24 -11.64
CA GLN A 62 3.55 3.75 -12.71
C GLN A 62 3.29 2.27 -13.05
N HIS A 63 2.95 1.46 -12.04
CA HIS A 63 2.69 0.03 -12.20
C HIS A 63 1.21 -0.33 -12.40
N GLY A 64 0.30 0.66 -12.50
CA GLY A 64 -1.13 0.43 -12.68
C GLY A 64 -1.80 -0.28 -11.50
N LEU A 65 -1.34 -0.04 -10.28
CA LEU A 65 -1.82 -0.67 -9.06
C LEU A 65 -2.77 0.26 -8.30
N ASP A 66 -3.83 -0.32 -7.73
CA ASP A 66 -4.62 0.39 -6.73
C ASP A 66 -3.78 0.60 -5.45
N LEU A 67 -4.06 1.67 -4.70
CA LEU A 67 -3.38 1.97 -3.44
C LEU A 67 -4.38 2.25 -2.32
N LEU A 68 -4.22 1.51 -1.22
CA LEU A 68 -4.92 1.68 0.05
C LEU A 68 -3.86 1.91 1.13
N ALA A 69 -3.71 3.17 1.56
CA ALA A 69 -2.59 3.58 2.39
C ALA A 69 -2.98 4.64 3.43
N THR A 70 -2.09 4.86 4.40
CA THR A 70 -2.24 5.91 5.41
C THR A 70 -2.26 7.28 4.73
N ARG A 71 -3.21 8.14 5.13
CA ARG A 71 -3.27 9.54 4.70
C ARG A 71 -2.65 10.45 5.74
N LEU A 72 -1.93 11.47 5.29
CA LEU A 72 -1.38 12.50 6.17
C LEU A 72 -2.30 13.71 6.15
N GLN A 73 -2.66 14.23 7.32
CA GLN A 73 -3.51 15.41 7.42
C GLN A 73 -2.73 16.64 6.95
N VAL A 74 -3.33 17.37 6.00
CA VAL A 74 -2.83 18.63 5.47
C VAL A 74 -3.61 19.80 6.09
N THR A 75 -2.91 20.86 6.46
CA THR A 75 -3.49 22.12 6.95
C THR A 75 -2.70 23.26 6.32
N ASP A 76 -3.41 24.19 5.67
CA ASP A 76 -2.82 25.36 4.98
C ASP A 76 -1.68 24.98 4.01
N GLY A 77 -1.90 23.92 3.21
CA GLY A 77 -0.93 23.42 2.22
C GLY A 77 0.30 22.74 2.83
N LYS A 78 0.35 22.53 4.15
CA LYS A 78 1.47 21.90 4.87
C LYS A 78 1.01 20.66 5.62
N LEU A 79 1.92 19.71 5.82
CA LEU A 79 1.65 18.54 6.64
C LEU A 79 1.50 18.95 8.12
N SER A 80 0.38 18.58 8.73
CA SER A 80 0.12 18.84 10.16
C SER A 80 0.99 17.98 11.11
N GLY A 81 1.62 16.93 10.56
CA GLY A 81 2.30 15.86 11.30
C GLY A 81 1.34 14.85 11.94
N ARG A 82 0.06 14.87 11.59
CA ARG A 82 -0.97 13.90 12.02
C ARG A 82 -1.38 13.00 10.84
N ILE A 83 -1.89 11.83 11.19
CA ILE A 83 -2.60 10.97 10.23
C ILE A 83 -4.00 11.56 10.03
N GLU A 84 -4.48 11.55 8.80
CA GLU A 84 -5.89 11.80 8.48
C GLU A 84 -6.66 10.49 8.57
N GLY A 85 -7.71 10.47 9.41
CA GLY A 85 -8.50 9.27 9.67
C GLY A 85 -7.80 8.25 10.57
N GLU A 86 -7.91 6.98 10.21
CA GLU A 86 -7.43 5.85 11.03
C GLU A 86 -5.99 5.45 10.67
N ASN A 87 -5.22 4.97 11.65
CA ASN A 87 -3.92 4.36 11.38
C ASN A 87 -4.11 3.04 10.62
N PHE A 88 -3.52 2.91 9.42
CA PHE A 88 -3.81 1.85 8.45
C PHE A 88 -3.19 0.49 8.82
N ARG A 89 -3.70 -0.14 9.88
CA ARG A 89 -3.16 -1.38 10.47
C ARG A 89 -4.27 -2.33 10.94
N GLY A 90 -4.03 -3.63 10.85
CA GLY A 90 -4.95 -4.65 11.39
C GLY A 90 -6.32 -4.59 10.72
N LEU A 91 -7.38 -4.52 11.53
CA LEU A 91 -8.77 -4.48 11.05
C LEU A 91 -9.09 -3.26 10.19
N VAL A 92 -8.35 -2.15 10.33
CA VAL A 92 -8.50 -0.99 9.44
C VAL A 92 -8.22 -1.38 7.99
N LYS A 93 -7.21 -2.24 7.73
CA LYS A 93 -6.94 -2.73 6.38
C LYS A 93 -8.13 -3.49 5.81
N VAL A 94 -8.73 -4.39 6.61
CA VAL A 94 -9.90 -5.18 6.21
C VAL A 94 -11.09 -4.29 5.87
N LYS A 95 -11.42 -3.34 6.75
CA LYS A 95 -12.51 -2.37 6.54
C LYS A 95 -12.32 -1.57 5.26
N GLN A 96 -11.10 -1.10 5.01
CA GLN A 96 -10.81 -0.28 3.83
C GLN A 96 -10.84 -1.09 2.53
N ILE A 97 -10.39 -2.35 2.56
CA ILE A 97 -10.54 -3.28 1.44
C ILE A 97 -12.03 -3.52 1.15
N GLN A 98 -12.83 -3.83 2.16
CA GLN A 98 -14.27 -4.09 2.00
C GLN A 98 -15.06 -2.86 1.53
N ASN A 99 -14.65 -1.66 1.95
CA ASN A 99 -15.25 -0.42 1.46
C ASN A 99 -14.92 -0.14 -0.02
N ARG A 100 -13.72 -0.54 -0.46
CA ARG A 100 -13.23 -0.27 -1.82
C ARG A 100 -13.66 -1.32 -2.83
N TYR A 101 -13.81 -2.57 -2.40
CA TYR A 101 -14.04 -3.73 -3.25
C TYR A 101 -15.22 -4.56 -2.74
N ARG A 102 -16.11 -4.94 -3.67
CA ARG A 102 -17.14 -5.95 -3.38
C ARG A 102 -16.52 -7.33 -3.52
N LEU A 103 -16.06 -7.89 -2.40
CA LEU A 103 -15.26 -9.14 -2.40
C LEU A 103 -16.00 -10.35 -2.97
N SER A 104 -17.33 -10.35 -2.92
CA SER A 104 -18.18 -11.37 -3.52
C SER A 104 -18.08 -11.44 -5.05
N GLU A 105 -17.56 -10.41 -5.71
CA GLU A 105 -17.34 -10.39 -7.16
C GLU A 105 -16.05 -11.13 -7.58
N TYR A 106 -15.21 -11.52 -6.62
CA TYR A 106 -13.93 -12.19 -6.88
C TYR A 106 -14.03 -13.67 -6.50
N LYS A 107 -13.72 -14.55 -7.45
CA LYS A 107 -13.67 -16.00 -7.23
C LYS A 107 -12.52 -16.41 -6.31
N GLU A 108 -11.36 -15.77 -6.51
CA GLU A 108 -10.15 -16.00 -5.72
C GLU A 108 -9.60 -14.66 -5.25
N ILE A 109 -9.20 -14.60 -3.98
CA ILE A 109 -8.52 -13.44 -3.40
C ILE A 109 -7.16 -13.91 -2.90
N TYR A 110 -6.10 -13.24 -3.35
CA TYR A 110 -4.73 -13.50 -2.92
C TYR A 110 -4.25 -12.36 -2.03
N ALA A 111 -3.71 -12.69 -0.86
CA ALA A 111 -3.15 -11.70 0.06
C ALA A 111 -1.75 -12.09 0.53
N TYR A 112 -0.86 -11.10 0.53
CA TYR A 112 0.54 -11.22 0.93
C TYR A 112 0.83 -10.22 2.04
N GLY A 113 1.54 -10.63 3.09
CA GLY A 113 1.89 -9.75 4.20
C GLY A 113 3.00 -10.33 5.04
N ASP A 114 3.69 -9.49 5.82
CA ASP A 114 4.88 -9.90 6.57
C ASP A 114 4.88 -9.46 8.05
N THR A 115 3.92 -8.62 8.45
CA THR A 115 3.74 -8.16 9.82
C THR A 115 2.51 -8.76 10.49
N SER A 116 2.46 -8.73 11.82
CA SER A 116 1.26 -9.13 12.57
C SER A 116 0.02 -8.28 12.22
N GLY A 117 0.23 -7.05 11.75
CA GLY A 117 -0.84 -6.14 11.31
C GLY A 117 -1.52 -6.57 10.02
N ASP A 118 -0.93 -7.51 9.27
CA ASP A 118 -1.49 -8.03 8.03
C ASP A 118 -2.35 -9.27 8.24
N LYS A 119 -2.23 -9.94 9.40
CA LYS A 119 -2.96 -11.19 9.69
C LYS A 119 -4.47 -11.09 9.45
N PRO A 120 -5.17 -10.00 9.84
CA PRO A 120 -6.60 -9.88 9.54
C PRO A 120 -6.91 -9.82 8.03
N MET A 121 -6.07 -9.14 7.24
CA MET A 121 -6.18 -9.10 5.78
C MET A 121 -5.82 -10.44 5.13
N LEU A 122 -4.89 -11.19 5.73
CA LEU A 122 -4.58 -12.54 5.26
C LEU A 122 -5.75 -13.49 5.51
N ALA A 123 -6.43 -13.38 6.65
CA ALA A 123 -7.54 -14.26 7.03
C ALA A 123 -8.79 -14.11 6.15
N MET A 124 -8.98 -12.98 5.46
CA MET A 124 -10.11 -12.76 4.55
C MET A 124 -9.87 -13.28 3.12
N ALA A 125 -8.64 -13.70 2.79
CA ALA A 125 -8.26 -14.11 1.45
C ALA A 125 -8.44 -15.62 1.23
N THR A 126 -8.80 -16.01 0.01
CA THR A 126 -8.85 -17.42 -0.41
C THR A 126 -7.46 -18.06 -0.33
N HIS A 127 -6.44 -17.32 -0.76
CA HIS A 127 -5.04 -17.73 -0.72
C HIS A 127 -4.23 -16.69 0.07
N SER A 128 -3.67 -17.10 1.20
CA SER A 128 -2.94 -16.20 2.09
C SER A 128 -1.51 -16.63 2.28
N PHE A 129 -0.60 -15.65 2.25
CA PHE A 129 0.84 -15.88 2.29
C PHE A 129 1.49 -14.97 3.33
N TYR A 130 1.92 -15.55 4.44
CA TYR A 130 2.65 -14.83 5.48
C TYR A 130 4.15 -14.97 5.27
N ARG A 131 4.84 -13.84 5.04
CA ARG A 131 6.29 -13.74 4.83
C ARG A 131 6.83 -14.61 3.67
N PRO A 132 6.19 -14.62 2.49
CA PRO A 132 6.54 -15.55 1.40
C PRO A 132 7.84 -15.21 0.65
N PHE A 133 8.38 -14.01 0.84
CA PHE A 133 9.51 -13.49 0.06
C PHE A 133 10.73 -13.25 0.93
N ARG A 134 11.05 -14.15 1.88
CA ARG A 134 12.16 -13.93 2.84
C ARG A 134 13.50 -14.55 2.44
N GLU A 135 13.54 -15.19 1.29
CA GLU A 135 14.75 -15.74 0.67
C GLU A 135 15.43 -14.70 -0.23
#